data_AF-A0A970BBG6-F1
#
_entry.id   AF-A0A970BBG6-F1
#
_cell.length_a   1.000
_cell.length_b   1.000
_cell.length_c   1.000
_cell.angle_alpha   90.00
_cell.angle_beta   90.00
_cell.angle_gamma   90.00
#
_symmetry.space_group_name_H-M   'P 1'
#
loop_
_entity.id
_entity.type
_entity.pdbx_description
1 polymer ?
#
loop_
_entity_poly.entity_id
_entity_poly.type
_entity_poly.pdbx_seq_one_letter_code
_entity_poly.pdbx_strand_id
1 'polypeptide(L)'
;MILYYFIIAVVLALVALIVRQRKLAKYAAVSFAAVQASFAIYAFFNLDKTELSYFTYDALGVIFLLVLSIIFPAAVYHGFRYFKDRITNRFYYYHA
;
A
#
# COMPACT_ATOMS: atom_id res chain seq x y z
N MET A 1 -16.76 -4.47 2.66
CA MET A 1 -15.71 -3.43 2.80
C MET A 1 -14.50 -3.68 1.90
N ILE A 2 -14.16 -4.92 1.58
CA ILE A 2 -12.98 -5.22 0.76
C ILE A 2 -13.03 -4.65 -0.67
N LEU A 3 -14.22 -4.58 -1.29
CA LEU A 3 -14.35 -3.99 -2.63
C LEU A 3 -13.88 -2.53 -2.66
N TYR A 4 -14.30 -1.73 -1.68
CA TYR A 4 -13.90 -0.32 -1.58
C TYR A 4 -12.39 -0.20 -1.32
N TYR A 5 -11.84 -1.09 -0.48
CA TYR A 5 -10.40 -1.17 -0.26
C TYR A 5 -9.64 -1.40 -1.58
N PHE A 6 -10.06 -2.35 -2.42
CA PHE A 6 -9.42 -2.59 -3.71
C PHE A 6 -9.52 -1.41 -4.67
N ILE A 7 -10.70 -0.77 -4.77
CA ILE A 7 -10.88 0.40 -5.63
C ILE A 7 -9.96 1.54 -5.18
N ILE A 8 -9.93 1.85 -3.88
CA ILE A 8 -9.08 2.90 -3.32
C ILE A 8 -7.60 2.56 -3.53
N ALA A 9 -7.20 1.30 -3.30
CA ALA A 9 -5.83 0.84 -3.50
C ALA A 9 -5.36 1.05 -4.95
N VAL A 10 -6.18 0.65 -5.92
CA VAL A 10 -5.87 0.82 -7.35
C VAL A 10 -5.78 2.31 -7.71
N VAL A 11 -6.73 3.13 -7.26
CA VAL A 11 -6.71 4.57 -7.53
C VAL A 11 -5.45 5.23 -6.96
N LEU A 12 -5.10 4.95 -5.70
CA LEU A 12 -3.90 5.53 -5.06
C LEU A 12 -2.60 5.04 -5.73
N ALA A 13 -2.54 3.78 -6.13
CA ALA A 13 -1.41 3.23 -6.86
C ALA A 13 -1.23 3.90 -8.24
N LEU A 14 -2.32 4.08 -8.99
CA LEU A 14 -2.30 4.77 -10.29
C LEU A 14 -1.88 6.23 -10.13
N VAL A 15 -2.39 6.93 -9.11
CA VAL A 15 -1.96 8.30 -8.80
C VAL A 15 -0.46 8.35 -8.51
N ALA A 16 0.05 7.44 -7.67
CA ALA A 16 1.48 7.40 -7.36
C ALA A 16 2.35 7.11 -8.60
N LEU A 17 1.86 6.31 -9.55
CA LEU A 17 2.59 5.93 -10.77
C LEU A 17 2.60 7.04 -11.83
N ILE A 18 1.45 7.67 -12.07
CA ILE A 18 1.27 8.66 -13.14
C ILE A 18 1.85 10.01 -12.74
N VAL A 19 1.72 10.40 -11.48
CA VAL A 19 2.09 11.73 -11.02
C VAL A 19 3.62 11.91 -11.02
N ARG A 20 4.10 12.88 -11.79
CA ARG A 20 5.53 13.28 -11.82
C ARG A 20 5.98 14.01 -10.56
N GLN A 21 5.06 14.58 -9.80
CA GLN A 21 5.36 15.36 -8.61
C GLN A 21 5.67 14.45 -7.41
N ARG A 22 6.91 14.51 -6.91
CA ARG A 22 7.38 13.70 -5.77
C ARG A 22 6.52 13.88 -4.51
N LYS A 23 6.02 15.10 -4.25
CA LYS A 23 5.16 15.39 -3.09
C LYS A 23 3.83 14.64 -3.15
N LEU A 24 3.16 14.68 -4.30
CA LEU A 24 1.87 14.01 -4.51
C LEU A 24 2.02 12.49 -4.46
N ALA A 25 3.06 11.92 -5.07
CA ALA A 25 3.33 10.48 -4.96
C ALA A 25 3.59 10.04 -3.51
N LYS A 26 4.30 10.88 -2.73
CA LYS A 26 4.49 10.64 -1.29
C LYS A 26 3.17 10.70 -0.52
N TYR A 27 2.33 11.70 -0.77
CA TYR A 27 1.02 11.77 -0.13
C TYR A 27 0.15 10.56 -0.49
N ALA A 28 0.10 10.14 -1.75
CA ALA A 28 -0.63 8.95 -2.17
C ALA A 28 -0.15 7.68 -1.44
N ALA A 29 1.16 7.49 -1.30
CA ALA A 29 1.73 6.35 -0.58
C ALA A 29 1.40 6.38 0.93
N VAL A 30 1.46 7.56 1.57
CA VAL A 30 1.08 7.71 2.99
C VAL A 30 -0.42 7.49 3.19
N SER A 31 -1.26 8.02 2.29
CA SER A 31 -2.70 7.76 2.32
C SER A 31 -3.02 6.27 2.14
N PHE A 32 -2.31 5.58 1.25
CA PHE A 32 -2.46 4.14 1.09
C PHE A 32 -2.06 3.38 2.36
N ALA A 33 -0.96 3.75 3.03
CA ALA A 33 -0.60 3.16 4.32
C ALA A 33 -1.70 3.31 5.39
N ALA A 34 -2.35 4.46 5.45
CA ALA A 34 -3.45 4.70 6.40
C ALA A 34 -4.69 3.84 6.06
N VAL A 35 -5.02 3.71 4.76
CA VAL A 35 -6.11 2.84 4.28
C VAL A 35 -5.79 1.37 4.58
N GLN A 36 -4.55 0.93 4.31
CA GLN A 36 -4.05 -0.41 4.62
C GLN A 36 -4.21 -0.75 6.10
N ALA A 37 -3.78 0.15 6.98
CA ALA A 37 -3.87 -0.04 8.43
C ALA A 37 -5.33 -0.11 8.91
N SER A 38 -6.16 0.80 8.41
CA SER A 38 -7.60 0.81 8.73
C SER A 38 -8.28 -0.48 8.27
N PHE A 39 -7.94 -0.98 7.08
CA PHE A 39 -8.47 -2.25 6.57
C PHE A 39 -7.96 -3.45 7.35
N ALA A 40 -6.70 -3.46 7.78
CA ALA A 40 -6.15 -4.52 8.62
C ALA A 40 -6.86 -4.61 9.98
N ILE A 41 -7.12 -3.46 10.61
CA ILE A 41 -7.91 -3.38 11.85
C ILE A 41 -9.34 -3.87 11.61
N TYR A 42 -9.98 -3.44 10.51
CA TYR A 42 -11.32 -3.90 10.16
C TYR A 42 -11.38 -5.43 9.96
N ALA A 43 -10.43 -6.00 9.23
CA ALA A 43 -10.37 -7.43 8.97
C ALA A 43 -10.18 -8.24 10.27
N PHE A 44 -9.38 -7.74 11.20
CA PHE A 44 -9.21 -8.34 12.53
C PHE A 44 -10.52 -8.43 13.31
N PHE A 45 -11.35 -7.38 13.30
CA PHE A 45 -12.66 -7.39 13.98
C PHE A 45 -13.75 -8.18 13.23
N ASN A 46 -13.51 -8.57 11.98
CA ASN A 46 -14.46 -9.28 11.14
C ASN A 46 -13.96 -10.68 10.74
N LEU A 47 -13.16 -11.31 11.61
CA LEU A 47 -12.67 -12.67 11.44
C LEU A 47 -13.82 -13.64 11.08
N ASP A 48 -13.52 -14.59 10.20
CA ASP A 48 -14.45 -15.62 9.69
C ASP A 48 -15.67 -15.10 8.92
N LYS A 49 -15.83 -13.78 8.78
CA LYS A 49 -16.87 -13.22 7.92
C LYS A 49 -16.46 -13.35 6.46
N THR A 50 -17.43 -13.71 5.63
CA THR A 50 -17.25 -13.78 4.18
C THR A 50 -17.90 -12.57 3.52
N GLU A 51 -17.12 -11.86 2.70
CA GLU A 51 -17.58 -10.77 1.85
C GLU A 51 -17.44 -11.15 0.37
N LEU A 52 -18.26 -10.53 -0.49
CA LEU A 52 -18.29 -10.79 -1.94
C LEU A 52 -18.53 -12.26 -2.31
N SER A 53 -19.09 -13.07 -1.41
CA SER A 53 -19.34 -14.52 -1.58
C SER A 53 -18.10 -15.43 -1.63
N TYR A 54 -16.89 -14.90 -1.82
CA TYR A 54 -15.66 -15.69 -1.96
C TYR A 54 -14.51 -15.26 -1.07
N PHE A 55 -14.59 -14.08 -0.42
CA PHE A 55 -13.50 -13.55 0.38
C PHE A 55 -13.79 -13.71 1.86
N THR A 56 -13.17 -14.71 2.49
CA THR A 56 -13.29 -14.95 3.94
C THR A 56 -12.07 -14.38 4.66
N TYR A 57 -12.30 -13.64 5.75
CA TYR A 57 -11.24 -13.13 6.61
C TYR A 57 -10.69 -14.23 7.52
N ASP A 58 -9.83 -15.10 6.99
CA ASP A 58 -9.21 -16.19 7.75
C ASP A 58 -8.06 -15.69 8.64
N ALA A 59 -7.73 -16.45 9.68
CA ALA A 59 -6.71 -16.06 10.64
C ALA A 59 -5.33 -15.82 10.00
N LEU A 60 -4.93 -16.65 9.02
CA LEU A 60 -3.65 -16.50 8.34
C LEU A 60 -3.63 -15.26 7.45
N GLY A 61 -4.68 -15.04 6.65
CA GLY A 61 -4.83 -13.85 5.81
C GLY A 61 -4.78 -12.56 6.63
N VAL A 62 -5.46 -12.53 7.78
CA VAL A 62 -5.44 -11.36 8.68
C VAL A 62 -4.06 -11.14 9.30
N ILE A 63 -3.35 -12.20 9.73
CA ILE A 63 -1.98 -12.08 10.24
C ILE A 63 -1.05 -11.50 9.18
N PHE A 64 -1.09 -12.00 7.95
CA PHE A 64 -0.27 -11.48 6.86
C PHE A 64 -0.63 -10.03 6.52
N LEU A 65 -1.92 -9.68 6.58
CA LEU A 65 -2.38 -8.31 6.35
C LEU A 65 -1.84 -7.34 7.40
N LEU A 66 -1.85 -7.73 8.68
CA LEU A 66 -1.30 -6.94 9.79
C LEU A 66 0.21 -6.76 9.65
N VAL A 67 0.95 -7.84 9.36
CA VAL A 67 2.40 -7.79 9.14
C VAL A 67 2.73 -6.85 7.98
N LEU A 68 2.00 -6.98 6.86
CA LEU A 68 2.19 -6.11 5.70
C LEU A 68 1.91 -4.64 6.04
N SER A 69 0.89 -4.37 6.85
CA SER A 69 0.56 -3.01 7.29
C SER A 69 1.67 -2.36 8.12
N ILE A 70 2.51 -3.13 8.81
CA ILE A 70 3.64 -2.62 9.60
C ILE A 70 4.89 -2.46 8.72
N ILE A 71 5.16 -3.44 7.85
CA ILE A 71 6.35 -3.44 6.99
C ILE A 71 6.24 -2.37 5.90
N PHE A 72 5.05 -2.18 5.33
CA PHE A 72 4.84 -1.27 4.20
C PHE A 72 5.27 0.18 4.49
N PRO A 73 4.85 0.84 5.59
CA PRO A 73 5.32 2.19 5.94
C PRO A 73 6.84 2.29 6.04
N ALA A 74 7.50 1.28 6.63
CA ALA A 74 8.95 1.25 6.78
C ALA A 74 9.65 1.15 5.40
N ALA A 75 9.18 0.25 4.53
CA ALA A 75 9.68 0.09 3.18
C ALA A 75 9.53 1.38 2.36
N VAL A 76 8.36 2.03 2.43
CA VAL A 76 8.09 3.29 1.73
C VAL A 76 8.98 4.43 2.26
N TYR A 77 9.14 4.54 3.59
CA TYR A 77 10.01 5.55 4.19
C TYR A 77 11.47 5.40 3.73
N HIS A 78 12.00 4.18 3.81
CA HIS A 78 13.37 3.89 3.37
C HIS A 78 13.53 4.09 1.87
N GLY A 79 12.54 3.71 1.05
CA GLY A 79 12.54 3.97 -0.39
C GLY A 79 12.66 5.46 -0.70
N PHE A 80 11.79 6.30 -0.13
CA PHE A 80 11.87 7.75 -0.36
C PHE A 80 13.16 8.39 0.15
N ARG A 81 13.69 7.93 1.29
CA ARG A 81 14.96 8.42 1.82
C ARG A 81 16.14 8.03 0.91
N TYR A 82 16.17 6.79 0.45
CA TYR A 82 17.24 6.28 -0.41
C TYR A 82 17.31 7.00 -1.77
N PHE A 83 16.15 7.32 -2.36
CA PHE A 83 16.09 8.00 -3.66
C PHE A 83 16.09 9.53 -3.59
N LYS A 84 16.12 10.13 -2.39
CA LYS A 84 16.08 11.59 -2.21
C LYS A 84 17.32 12.27 -2.81
N ASP A 85 18.50 11.73 -2.51
CA ASP A 85 19.80 12.35 -2.80
C ASP A 85 20.47 11.80 -4.07
N ARG A 86 19.80 10.89 -4.78
CA ARG A 86 20.27 10.36 -6.06
C ARG A 86 19.55 11.06 -7.21
N ILE A 87 20.30 11.51 -8.22
CA ILE A 87 19.78 11.90 -9.54
C ILE A 87 19.27 10.61 -10.21
N THR A 88 18.10 10.16 -9.79
CA THR A 88 17.38 9.10 -10.49
C THR A 88 16.67 9.75 -11.65
N ASN A 89 17.38 9.88 -12.78
CA ASN A 89 16.70 9.90 -14.06
C ASN A 89 15.84 8.64 -14.09
N ARG A 90 14.54 8.82 -14.30
CA ARG A 90 13.43 7.88 -14.08
C ARG A 90 13.61 6.49 -14.75
N PHE A 91 14.67 6.29 -15.53
CA PHE A 91 14.98 5.13 -16.36
C PHE A 91 16.50 4.91 -16.56
N TYR A 92 17.31 4.80 -15.50
CA TYR A 92 18.66 4.25 -15.69
C TYR A 92 18.60 2.72 -15.62
N TYR A 93 18.51 2.13 -16.82
CA TYR A 93 18.98 0.80 -17.11
C TYR A 93 20.39 0.66 -16.52
N TYR A 94 20.53 -0.11 -15.45
CA TYR A 94 21.83 -0.46 -14.90
C TYR A 94 22.58 -1.30 -15.91
N HIS A 95 23.40 -0.69 -16.77
CA HIS A 95 24.63 -1.22 -17.37
C HIS A 95 25.34 -0.08 -18.12
N ALA A 96 26.43 0.44 -17.54
CA ALA A 96 27.60 0.98 -18.23
C ALA A 96 28.77 0.99 -17.23
#